data_AF-A0A6A7A8T9-F1
#
_entry.id   AF-A0A6A7A8T9-F1
#
_cell.length_a   1.000
_cell.length_b   1.000
_cell.length_c   1.000
_cell.angle_alpha   90.00
_cell.angle_beta   90.00
_cell.angle_gamma   90.00
#
_symmetry.space_group_name_H-M   'P 1'
#
loop_
_entity.id
_entity.type
_entity.pdbx_description
1 polymer ?
#
loop_
_entity_poly.entity_id
_entity_poly.type
_entity_poly.pdbx_seq_one_letter_code
_entity_poly.pdbx_strand_id
1 'polypeptide(L)'
;MTFKRTATATGSTESQENTLAPIVERAWTSPNANTTPNNLLHITAQYPILEPIVAHLQQSDLLALAQTCQTLHRNLTFDHPDSKANLLKKTLCSGHGVKIRCKIHRSPQEKGFGGFESSIKCGGKYNVPGMESRPCTQCGVTTCDECRIHVTYQSLVEDPGLDTPRWWAGYVLGYSLVVRLFPPPTPKNTAIDLDGTWNAPLPELRPQHDQGRIGVHFDCKQAAKPEPVKRLLDINLGRRLAVEPQGVNTGSLNGRSIVAPLHVVITRRILRRCLECFEGAAVTKQCDCTLRKHFLDRWLCVGCYKREEAVERAATPWLSTKAPSCVCLKQLSLASPLDFRVICNWCKGEIIDEHEAEDSPNDGEASDAEEEDVICTVTSNGGQEWINGKCFSRRLLLAWHATEGERQRAQEGHEDLRDDDEVLDDEDDYEAVDDEKDYFDLLDYEVE
;
A
#
# COMPACT_ATOMS: atom_id res chain seq x y z
N MET A 1 30.21 -7.18 -22.21
CA MET A 1 30.52 -6.54 -23.50
C MET A 1 29.53 -5.41 -23.70
N THR A 2 30.00 -4.18 -23.87
CA THR A 2 29.15 -2.99 -24.05
C THR A 2 29.34 -2.51 -25.48
N PHE A 3 28.33 -2.64 -26.34
CA PHE A 3 28.39 -2.12 -27.71
C PHE A 3 27.86 -0.68 -27.72
N LYS A 4 28.74 0.30 -27.91
CA LYS A 4 28.36 1.67 -28.25
C LYS A 4 28.32 1.83 -29.76
N ARG A 5 27.17 2.23 -30.30
CA ARG A 5 27.01 2.55 -31.72
C ARG A 5 26.92 4.07 -31.87
N THR A 6 28.00 4.70 -32.29
CA THR A 6 28.00 6.11 -32.73
C THR A 6 27.49 6.15 -34.16
N ALA A 7 26.29 6.71 -34.36
CA ALA A 7 25.78 7.07 -35.67
C ALA A 7 26.00 8.58 -35.88
N THR A 8 26.91 8.95 -36.76
CA THR A 8 27.05 10.30 -37.32
C THR A 8 26.12 10.43 -38.51
N ALA A 9 25.09 11.28 -38.39
CA ALA A 9 24.26 11.71 -39.50
C ALA A 9 24.56 13.17 -39.81
N THR A 10 25.20 13.43 -40.96
CA THR A 10 25.34 14.75 -41.57
C THR A 10 24.22 14.93 -42.59
N GLY A 11 23.29 15.84 -42.32
CA GLY A 11 22.23 16.21 -43.26
C GLY A 11 21.46 17.42 -42.74
N SER A 12 21.78 18.60 -43.28
CA SER A 12 21.13 19.88 -42.99
C SER A 12 19.90 20.06 -43.87
N THR A 13 18.73 20.19 -43.26
CA THR A 13 17.59 20.97 -43.79
C THR A 13 16.71 21.38 -42.62
N GLU A 14 16.48 22.69 -42.50
CA GLU A 14 15.59 23.33 -41.52
C GLU A 14 14.16 22.79 -41.66
N SER A 15 13.69 22.09 -40.64
CA SER A 15 12.28 21.80 -40.41
C SER A 15 12.06 21.74 -38.91
N GLN A 16 10.98 22.37 -38.43
CA GLN A 16 10.57 22.46 -37.03
C GLN A 16 10.89 21.17 -36.25
N GLU A 17 11.83 21.28 -35.31
CA GLU A 17 12.24 20.19 -34.44
C GLU A 17 11.09 19.83 -33.48
N ASN A 18 10.26 18.88 -33.89
CA ASN A 18 9.71 17.92 -32.94
C ASN A 18 10.92 17.18 -32.34
N THR A 19 11.49 17.72 -31.26
CA THR A 19 12.53 17.04 -30.49
C THR A 19 11.91 15.77 -29.91
N LEU A 20 11.97 14.67 -30.67
CA LEU A 20 11.64 13.35 -30.17
C LEU A 20 12.47 13.17 -28.90
N ALA A 21 11.77 12.99 -27.77
CA ALA A 21 12.42 12.77 -26.50
C ALA A 21 13.47 11.67 -26.67
N PRO A 22 14.71 11.87 -26.18
CA PRO A 22 15.78 10.89 -26.38
C PRO A 22 15.28 9.53 -25.91
N ILE A 23 15.37 8.53 -26.79
CA ILE A 23 15.04 7.14 -26.46
C ILE A 23 15.96 6.79 -25.29
N VAL A 24 15.38 6.66 -24.10
CA VAL A 24 16.12 6.25 -22.90
C VAL A 24 16.62 4.85 -23.16
N GLU A 25 17.91 4.73 -23.44
CA GLU A 25 18.57 3.47 -23.75
C GLU A 25 18.58 2.62 -22.47
N ARG A 26 17.62 1.69 -22.38
CA ARG A 26 17.56 0.72 -21.28
C ARG A 26 18.63 -0.34 -21.53
N ALA A 27 19.84 -0.05 -21.05
CA ALA A 27 20.97 -0.96 -21.17
C ALA A 27 20.71 -2.24 -20.36
N TRP A 28 20.92 -3.38 -20.99
CA TRP A 28 20.85 -4.70 -20.38
C TRP A 28 21.99 -4.87 -19.38
N THR A 29 21.68 -4.87 -18.08
CA THR A 29 22.64 -5.35 -17.07
C THR A 29 22.36 -6.83 -16.82
N SER A 30 23.29 -7.68 -17.25
CA SER A 30 23.24 -9.10 -16.89
C SER A 30 23.28 -9.20 -15.36
N PRO A 31 22.39 -9.99 -14.72
CA PRO A 31 22.58 -10.31 -13.31
C PRO A 31 23.97 -10.93 -13.12
N ASN A 32 24.60 -10.65 -11.97
CA ASN A 32 25.91 -11.19 -11.60
C ASN A 32 25.97 -12.69 -11.93
N ALA A 33 26.96 -13.05 -12.74
CA ALA A 33 27.11 -14.37 -13.35
C ALA A 33 27.47 -15.44 -12.29
N ASN A 34 26.47 -15.92 -11.55
CA ASN A 34 26.57 -17.17 -10.80
C ASN A 34 25.96 -18.32 -11.64
N THR A 35 26.82 -18.82 -12.54
CA THR A 35 27.09 -20.23 -12.92
C THR A 35 26.06 -21.19 -13.54
N THR A 36 24.81 -20.82 -13.84
CA THR A 36 23.99 -21.64 -14.76
C THR A 36 23.69 -20.88 -16.08
N PRO A 37 24.10 -21.43 -17.25
CA PRO A 37 23.81 -20.80 -18.53
C PRO A 37 22.28 -20.81 -18.76
N ASN A 38 21.68 -19.63 -18.79
CA ASN A 38 20.27 -19.49 -19.11
C ASN A 38 20.07 -19.70 -20.62
N ASN A 39 19.47 -20.82 -21.01
CA ASN A 39 19.20 -21.18 -22.41
C ASN A 39 18.38 -20.12 -23.16
N LEU A 40 17.45 -19.43 -22.47
CA LEU A 40 16.70 -18.33 -23.07
C LEU A 40 17.61 -17.15 -23.41
N LEU A 41 18.57 -16.81 -22.54
CA LEU A 41 19.58 -15.79 -22.85
C LEU A 41 20.42 -16.20 -24.06
N HIS A 42 20.77 -17.48 -24.20
CA HIS A 42 21.49 -17.99 -25.37
C HIS A 42 20.66 -17.89 -26.66
N ILE A 43 19.36 -18.17 -26.60
CA ILE A 43 18.46 -18.12 -27.78
C ILE A 43 18.06 -16.68 -28.13
N THR A 44 17.84 -15.81 -27.14
CA THR A 44 17.69 -14.38 -27.40
C THR A 44 19.01 -13.76 -27.87
N ALA A 45 20.16 -14.26 -27.43
CA ALA A 45 21.46 -13.82 -27.94
C ALA A 45 21.80 -14.37 -29.33
N GLN A 46 21.21 -15.51 -29.74
CA GLN A 46 21.27 -15.98 -31.14
C GLN A 46 20.61 -14.97 -32.09
N TYR A 47 19.69 -14.16 -31.59
CA TYR A 47 19.08 -13.06 -32.32
C TYR A 47 19.22 -11.77 -31.51
N PRO A 48 20.38 -11.07 -31.57
CA PRO A 48 20.61 -9.81 -30.86
C PRO A 48 19.52 -8.74 -31.07
N ILE A 49 18.65 -8.92 -32.06
CA ILE A 49 17.46 -8.11 -32.32
C ILE A 49 16.27 -8.42 -31.39
N LEU A 50 16.10 -9.67 -30.97
CA LEU A 50 15.01 -10.11 -30.08
C LEU A 50 15.16 -9.53 -28.68
N GLU A 51 16.41 -9.34 -28.24
CA GLU A 51 16.73 -8.76 -26.95
C GLU A 51 16.12 -7.34 -26.82
N PRO A 52 16.48 -6.34 -27.65
CA PRO A 52 15.80 -5.04 -27.68
C PRO A 52 14.27 -5.13 -27.81
N ILE A 53 13.75 -6.00 -28.69
CA ILE A 53 12.30 -6.15 -28.88
C ILE A 53 11.63 -6.52 -27.56
N VAL A 54 12.13 -7.54 -26.86
CA VAL A 54 11.58 -8.02 -25.59
C VAL A 54 11.60 -6.94 -24.49
N ALA A 55 12.61 -6.06 -24.46
CA ALA A 55 12.65 -4.93 -23.51
C ALA A 55 11.52 -3.90 -23.72
N HIS A 56 10.91 -3.89 -24.90
CA HIS A 56 9.78 -3.04 -25.25
C HIS A 56 8.43 -3.77 -25.17
N LEU A 57 8.44 -5.08 -24.86
CA LEU A 57 7.22 -5.86 -24.71
C LEU A 57 6.69 -5.81 -23.27
N GLN A 58 5.37 -5.79 -23.15
CA GLN A 58 4.67 -6.10 -21.90
C GLN A 58 4.58 -7.61 -21.72
N GLN A 59 4.17 -8.03 -20.53
CA GLN A 59 4.03 -9.45 -20.20
C GLN A 59 2.95 -10.16 -21.02
N SER A 60 1.86 -9.46 -21.33
CA SER A 60 0.82 -9.96 -22.25
C SER A 60 1.39 -10.28 -23.62
N ASP A 61 2.33 -9.46 -24.08
CA ASP A 61 2.88 -9.56 -25.44
C ASP A 61 3.89 -10.71 -25.54
N LEU A 62 4.48 -11.13 -24.41
CA LEU A 62 5.33 -12.32 -24.35
C LEU A 62 4.56 -13.60 -24.67
N LEU A 63 3.29 -13.69 -24.29
CA LEU A 63 2.47 -14.86 -24.60
C LEU A 63 2.24 -14.94 -26.10
N ALA A 64 1.87 -13.82 -26.73
CA ALA A 64 1.75 -13.73 -28.18
C ALA A 64 3.08 -14.09 -28.87
N LEU A 65 4.20 -13.54 -28.40
CA LEU A 65 5.52 -13.88 -28.92
C LEU A 65 5.84 -15.37 -28.78
N ALA A 66 5.53 -15.98 -27.63
CA ALA A 66 5.71 -17.41 -27.40
C ALA A 66 4.91 -18.26 -28.39
N GLN A 67 3.68 -17.83 -28.72
CA GLN A 67 2.82 -18.53 -29.67
C GLN A 67 3.35 -18.49 -31.11
N THR A 68 4.19 -17.51 -31.47
CA THR A 68 4.72 -17.40 -32.85
C THR A 68 5.85 -18.38 -33.19
N CYS A 69 6.53 -18.99 -32.21
CA CYS A 69 7.70 -19.81 -32.48
C CYS A 69 7.83 -20.93 -31.46
N GLN A 70 7.87 -22.19 -31.89
CA GLN A 70 7.95 -23.36 -31.00
C GLN A 70 9.23 -23.36 -30.13
N THR A 71 10.34 -22.83 -30.64
CA THR A 71 11.58 -22.68 -29.88
C THR A 71 11.43 -21.63 -28.79
N LEU A 72 10.85 -20.46 -29.12
CA LEU A 72 10.54 -19.44 -28.12
C LEU A 72 9.53 -19.99 -27.12
N HIS A 73 8.44 -20.60 -27.59
CA HIS A 73 7.46 -21.33 -26.81
C HIS A 73 8.16 -22.22 -25.80
N ARG A 74 8.90 -23.27 -26.19
CA ARG A 74 9.59 -24.17 -25.25
C ARG A 74 10.47 -23.48 -24.20
N ASN A 75 11.09 -22.36 -24.55
CA ASN A 75 11.91 -21.58 -23.61
C ASN A 75 11.09 -20.60 -22.75
N LEU A 76 9.89 -20.26 -23.19
CA LEU A 76 8.93 -19.36 -22.54
C LEU A 76 7.86 -20.11 -21.73
N THR A 77 7.41 -21.29 -22.17
CA THR A 77 6.42 -22.17 -21.51
C THR A 77 6.97 -22.96 -20.33
N PHE A 78 7.88 -22.34 -19.59
CA PHE A 78 8.04 -22.58 -18.16
C PHE A 78 8.74 -23.87 -17.70
N ASP A 79 9.27 -24.70 -18.61
CA ASP A 79 10.14 -25.85 -18.24
C ASP A 79 11.43 -25.40 -17.51
N HIS A 80 11.78 -24.12 -17.63
CA HIS A 80 12.93 -23.50 -16.98
C HIS A 80 12.50 -22.27 -16.15
N PRO A 81 12.33 -22.39 -14.82
CA PRO A 81 11.91 -21.29 -13.97
C PRO A 81 12.86 -20.09 -14.03
N ASP A 82 14.17 -20.34 -14.23
CA ASP A 82 15.18 -19.30 -14.40
C ASP A 82 15.01 -18.50 -15.69
N SER A 83 14.62 -19.16 -16.79
CA SER A 83 14.35 -18.48 -18.06
C SER A 83 13.13 -17.57 -17.96
N LYS A 84 12.04 -18.09 -17.36
CA LYS A 84 10.84 -17.30 -17.03
C LYS A 84 11.18 -16.08 -16.18
N ALA A 85 11.89 -16.29 -15.07
CA ALA A 85 12.26 -15.22 -14.16
C ALA A 85 13.11 -14.16 -14.87
N ASN A 86 14.10 -14.57 -15.68
CA ASN A 86 14.94 -13.64 -16.41
C ASN A 86 14.16 -12.81 -17.42
N LEU A 87 13.21 -13.41 -18.13
CA LEU A 87 12.36 -12.69 -19.08
C LEU A 87 11.41 -11.69 -18.40
N LEU A 88 10.71 -12.12 -17.34
CA LEU A 88 9.76 -11.26 -16.62
C LEU A 88 10.44 -10.05 -15.98
N LYS A 89 11.73 -10.17 -15.62
CA LYS A 89 12.59 -9.08 -15.14
C LYS A 89 12.93 -8.04 -16.21
N LYS A 90 12.69 -8.36 -17.49
CA LYS A 90 13.10 -7.55 -18.64
C LYS A 90 11.94 -6.90 -19.39
N THR A 91 10.72 -7.41 -19.20
CA THR A 91 9.52 -6.79 -19.75
C THR A 91 9.18 -5.47 -19.10
N LEU A 92 8.40 -4.65 -19.82
CA LEU A 92 7.74 -3.49 -19.26
C LEU A 92 6.71 -3.89 -18.19
N CYS A 93 6.50 -2.97 -17.24
CA CYS A 93 5.37 -3.09 -16.31
C CYS A 93 4.04 -3.06 -17.08
N SER A 94 3.19 -4.05 -16.85
CA SER A 94 1.89 -4.22 -17.54
C SER A 94 0.82 -3.21 -17.15
N GLY A 95 1.08 -2.37 -16.15
CA GLY A 95 0.08 -1.43 -15.61
C GLY A 95 -0.99 -2.07 -14.74
N HIS A 96 -0.87 -3.36 -14.42
CA HIS A 96 -1.87 -4.08 -13.63
C HIS A 96 -2.11 -3.47 -12.24
N GLY A 97 -1.07 -2.96 -11.57
CA GLY A 97 -1.23 -2.29 -10.27
C GLY A 97 -2.11 -1.03 -10.35
N VAL A 98 -1.90 -0.19 -11.37
CA VAL A 98 -2.76 0.98 -11.64
C VAL A 98 -4.20 0.54 -11.91
N LYS A 99 -4.41 -0.50 -12.74
CA LYS A 99 -5.77 -1.03 -13.01
C LYS A 99 -6.47 -1.48 -11.73
N ILE A 100 -5.78 -2.23 -10.86
CA ILE A 100 -6.34 -2.63 -9.56
C ILE A 100 -6.70 -1.40 -8.73
N ARG A 101 -5.84 -0.39 -8.69
CA ARG A 101 -6.12 0.86 -7.95
C ARG A 101 -7.32 1.59 -8.52
N CYS A 102 -7.45 1.76 -9.84
CA CYS A 102 -8.63 2.38 -10.44
C CYS A 102 -9.94 1.66 -10.04
N LYS A 103 -9.92 0.34 -9.88
CA LYS A 103 -11.10 -0.42 -9.41
C LYS A 103 -11.41 -0.19 -7.92
N ILE A 104 -10.39 -0.13 -7.06
CA ILE A 104 -10.58 -0.03 -5.61
C ILE A 104 -10.79 1.42 -5.17
N HIS A 105 -10.03 2.33 -5.76
CA HIS A 105 -10.01 3.75 -5.49
C HIS A 105 -11.05 4.40 -6.39
N ARG A 106 -12.32 4.40 -5.95
CA ARG A 106 -13.38 5.15 -6.62
C ARG A 106 -12.93 6.60 -6.83
N SER A 107 -13.27 7.16 -7.99
CA SER A 107 -12.85 8.51 -8.35
C SER A 107 -13.40 9.50 -7.32
N PRO A 108 -12.61 10.47 -6.83
CA PRO A 108 -13.12 11.52 -5.98
C PRO A 108 -14.28 12.31 -6.62
N GLN A 109 -14.35 12.33 -7.96
CA GLN A 109 -15.44 12.95 -8.71
C GLN A 109 -16.80 12.33 -8.40
N GLU A 110 -16.85 11.00 -8.19
CA GLU A 110 -18.08 10.29 -7.80
C GLU A 110 -18.58 10.70 -6.41
N LYS A 111 -17.72 11.32 -5.59
CA LYS A 111 -18.01 11.74 -4.22
C LYS A 111 -18.12 13.26 -4.06
N GLY A 112 -18.20 14.01 -5.16
CA GLY A 112 -18.34 15.47 -5.11
C GLY A 112 -17.06 16.23 -4.75
N PHE A 113 -15.88 15.60 -4.79
CA PHE A 113 -14.59 16.28 -4.65
C PHE A 113 -14.17 16.89 -5.99
N GLY A 114 -14.94 17.88 -6.47
CA GLY A 114 -14.57 18.65 -7.67
C GLY A 114 -13.23 19.34 -7.47
N GLY A 115 -12.36 19.30 -8.50
CA GLY A 115 -11.05 19.98 -8.50
C GLY A 115 -9.83 19.07 -8.32
N PHE A 116 -10.00 17.82 -7.88
CA PHE A 116 -8.89 16.86 -7.87
C PHE A 116 -8.71 16.18 -9.24
N GLU A 117 -7.50 16.27 -9.77
CA GLU A 117 -7.07 15.51 -10.94
C GLU A 117 -6.26 14.28 -10.52
N SER A 118 -6.48 13.16 -11.21
CA SER A 118 -5.66 11.97 -11.01
C SER A 118 -4.40 12.05 -11.86
N SER A 119 -3.24 11.96 -11.22
CA SER A 119 -1.94 11.93 -11.89
C SER A 119 -1.40 10.52 -12.16
N ILE A 120 -2.22 9.47 -11.93
CA ILE A 120 -1.78 8.07 -11.98
C ILE A 120 -1.46 7.64 -13.42
N LYS A 121 -0.20 7.31 -13.69
CA LYS A 121 0.22 6.74 -14.98
C LYS A 121 1.25 5.64 -14.80
N CYS A 122 0.95 4.43 -15.29
CA CYS A 122 1.94 3.35 -15.29
C CYS A 122 3.18 3.72 -16.11
N GLY A 123 4.37 3.71 -15.49
CA GLY A 123 5.63 4.01 -16.16
C GLY A 123 5.98 3.07 -17.31
N GLY A 124 5.54 1.81 -17.26
CA GLY A 124 5.72 0.85 -18.35
C GLY A 124 4.82 1.10 -19.55
N LYS A 125 3.56 1.50 -19.33
CA LYS A 125 2.57 1.72 -20.41
C LYS A 125 2.75 3.07 -21.09
N TYR A 126 3.08 4.10 -20.32
CA TYR A 126 3.19 5.49 -20.80
C TYR A 126 4.63 5.95 -20.98
N ASN A 127 5.61 5.05 -20.81
CA ASN A 127 7.05 5.36 -20.92
C ASN A 127 7.47 6.59 -20.10
N VAL A 128 6.94 6.73 -18.88
CA VAL A 128 7.20 7.89 -18.02
C VAL A 128 8.70 7.96 -17.69
N PRO A 129 9.41 9.02 -18.12
CA PRO A 129 10.85 9.12 -17.92
C PRO A 129 11.23 9.14 -16.43
N GLY A 130 12.27 8.39 -16.06
CA GLY A 130 12.79 8.35 -14.70
C GLY A 130 11.92 7.56 -13.70
N MET A 131 10.84 6.93 -14.14
CA MET A 131 10.04 6.06 -13.28
C MET A 131 10.79 4.76 -13.00
N GLU A 132 11.09 4.52 -11.73
CA GLU A 132 11.76 3.29 -11.32
C GLU A 132 10.88 2.07 -11.58
N SER A 133 11.50 0.99 -12.05
CA SER A 133 10.85 -0.31 -12.21
C SER A 133 11.78 -1.40 -11.74
N ARG A 134 11.26 -2.31 -10.92
CA ARG A 134 12.00 -3.50 -10.46
C ARG A 134 11.12 -4.74 -10.52
N PRO A 135 11.72 -5.93 -10.57
CA PRO A 135 10.99 -7.19 -10.46
C PRO A 135 10.27 -7.30 -9.11
N CYS A 136 9.01 -7.74 -9.12
CA CYS A 136 8.28 -8.07 -7.90
C CYS A 136 9.02 -9.18 -7.14
N THR A 137 9.27 -8.97 -5.86
CA THR A 137 10.00 -9.92 -4.99
C THR A 137 9.30 -11.28 -4.85
N GLN A 138 7.99 -11.35 -5.09
CA GLN A 138 7.21 -12.58 -4.97
C GLN A 138 6.95 -13.28 -6.31
N CYS A 139 6.46 -12.56 -7.33
CA CYS A 139 6.12 -13.19 -8.62
C CYS A 139 7.14 -12.93 -9.74
N GLY A 140 8.20 -12.14 -9.51
CA GLY A 140 9.23 -11.83 -10.49
C GLY A 140 8.82 -10.85 -11.60
N VAL A 141 7.54 -10.48 -11.68
CA VAL A 141 6.98 -9.54 -12.66
C VAL A 141 7.58 -8.15 -12.49
N THR A 142 8.18 -7.59 -13.55
CA THR A 142 8.62 -6.19 -13.54
C THR A 142 7.45 -5.26 -13.25
N THR A 143 7.60 -4.45 -12.22
CA THR A 143 6.58 -3.58 -11.66
C THR A 143 7.18 -2.18 -11.54
N CYS A 144 6.54 -1.16 -12.11
CA CYS A 144 6.96 0.23 -11.90
C CYS A 144 6.51 0.75 -10.54
N ASP A 145 7.08 1.87 -10.09
CA ASP A 145 6.75 2.49 -8.80
C ASP A 145 5.22 2.70 -8.65
N GLU A 146 4.55 3.22 -9.68
CA GLU A 146 3.09 3.39 -9.65
C GLU A 146 2.26 2.10 -9.52
N CYS A 147 2.85 0.94 -9.87
CA CYS A 147 2.18 -0.36 -9.86
C CYS A 147 2.56 -1.25 -8.66
N ARG A 148 3.50 -0.83 -7.82
CA ARG A 148 3.80 -1.53 -6.56
C ARG A 148 2.88 -1.06 -5.45
N ILE A 149 2.86 -1.82 -4.36
CA ILE A 149 2.20 -1.38 -3.14
C ILE A 149 3.03 -0.25 -2.50
N HIS A 150 2.30 0.71 -1.94
CA HIS A 150 2.81 1.84 -1.16
C HIS A 150 2.01 1.88 0.13
N VAL A 151 2.60 2.38 1.21
CA VAL A 151 1.89 2.65 2.47
C VAL A 151 1.05 3.90 2.30
N THR A 152 1.58 4.94 1.66
CA THR A 152 0.80 6.11 1.20
C THR A 152 0.95 6.29 -0.29
N TYR A 153 -0.16 6.17 -1.00
CA TYR A 153 -0.24 6.32 -2.44
C TYR A 153 -0.85 7.67 -2.77
N GLN A 154 0.00 8.69 -2.94
CA GLN A 154 -0.40 9.99 -3.48
C GLN A 154 -0.77 9.85 -4.95
N SER A 155 -2.00 10.22 -5.30
CA SER A 155 -2.48 10.03 -6.67
C SER A 155 -3.41 11.12 -7.15
N LEU A 156 -3.70 12.07 -6.28
CA LEU A 156 -4.67 13.13 -6.49
C LEU A 156 -4.01 14.46 -6.16
N VAL A 157 -4.24 15.42 -7.03
CA VAL A 157 -3.76 16.79 -6.89
C VAL A 157 -4.90 17.73 -7.19
N GLU A 158 -5.08 18.71 -6.32
CA GLU A 158 -5.93 19.85 -6.59
C GLU A 158 -5.00 21.04 -6.84
N ASP A 159 -5.11 21.61 -8.04
CA ASP A 159 -4.43 22.84 -8.41
C ASP A 159 -5.46 23.98 -8.40
N PRO A 160 -5.64 24.66 -7.26
CA PRO A 160 -6.65 25.71 -7.14
C PRO A 160 -6.28 27.01 -7.88
N GLY A 161 -5.17 27.02 -8.64
CA GLY A 161 -4.67 28.17 -9.38
C GLY A 161 -3.51 28.89 -8.68
N LEU A 162 -3.16 30.09 -9.17
CA LEU A 162 -1.93 30.79 -8.79
C LEU A 162 -1.89 31.31 -7.33
N ASP A 163 -3.05 31.53 -6.71
CA ASP A 163 -3.15 32.27 -5.45
C ASP A 163 -3.31 31.39 -4.20
N THR A 164 -3.39 30.07 -4.36
CA THR A 164 -3.66 29.17 -3.23
C THR A 164 -2.73 27.95 -3.22
N PRO A 165 -2.37 27.46 -2.02
CA PRO A 165 -1.50 26.29 -1.91
C PRO A 165 -2.19 25.07 -2.51
N ARG A 166 -1.43 24.29 -3.28
CA ARG A 166 -1.92 23.02 -3.81
C ARG A 166 -2.22 22.02 -2.72
N TRP A 167 -3.25 21.23 -2.96
CA TRP A 167 -3.64 20.16 -2.05
C TRP A 167 -3.30 18.81 -2.64
N TRP A 168 -2.81 17.94 -1.78
CA TRP A 168 -2.44 16.58 -2.12
C TRP A 168 -3.40 15.62 -1.46
N ALA A 169 -3.80 14.62 -2.21
CA ALA A 169 -4.64 13.56 -1.70
C ALA A 169 -4.19 12.21 -2.25
N GLY A 170 -4.63 11.16 -1.56
CA GLY A 170 -4.24 9.82 -1.90
C GLY A 170 -4.90 8.80 -1.02
N TYR A 171 -4.29 7.64 -0.95
CA TYR A 171 -4.85 6.46 -0.29
C TYR A 171 -3.80 5.85 0.63
N VAL A 172 -4.26 5.25 1.71
CA VAL A 172 -3.38 4.47 2.59
C VAL A 172 -3.48 3.01 2.16
N LEU A 173 -2.35 2.40 1.79
CA LEU A 173 -2.26 1.03 1.30
C LEU A 173 -3.20 0.77 0.10
N GLY A 174 -4.14 -0.16 0.25
CA GLY A 174 -5.16 -0.49 -0.74
C GLY A 174 -6.58 -0.28 -0.20
N TYR A 175 -6.76 0.70 0.68
CA TYR A 175 -8.07 1.13 1.18
C TYR A 175 -8.66 2.22 0.28
N SER A 176 -9.98 2.24 0.16
CA SER A 176 -10.71 3.16 -0.73
C SER A 176 -10.94 4.56 -0.15
N LEU A 177 -10.65 4.78 1.14
CA LEU A 177 -10.85 6.09 1.77
C LEU A 177 -9.72 7.05 1.39
N VAL A 178 -10.10 8.17 0.76
CA VAL A 178 -9.17 9.23 0.38
C VAL A 178 -8.69 9.96 1.64
N VAL A 179 -7.38 10.10 1.78
CA VAL A 179 -6.72 10.88 2.84
C VAL A 179 -6.12 12.15 2.28
N ARG A 180 -6.13 13.21 3.10
CA ARG A 180 -5.34 14.40 2.84
C ARG A 180 -3.86 14.09 3.05
N LEU A 181 -3.02 14.56 2.15
CA LEU A 181 -1.56 14.47 2.23
C LEU A 181 -0.99 15.87 2.32
N PHE A 182 0.04 16.04 3.12
CA PHE A 182 0.73 17.32 3.28
C PHE A 182 2.22 17.14 3.01
N PRO A 183 2.88 18.16 2.44
CA PRO A 183 4.33 18.15 2.32
C PRO A 183 4.98 18.03 3.71
N PRO A 184 6.22 17.52 3.78
CA PRO A 184 6.98 17.54 5.02
C PRO A 184 7.16 19.00 5.51
N PRO A 185 7.28 19.23 6.83
CA PRO A 185 7.49 20.58 7.33
C PRO A 185 8.83 21.10 6.82
N THR A 186 8.80 22.21 6.07
CA THR A 186 10.03 22.91 5.67
C THR A 186 10.67 23.54 6.92
N PRO A 187 11.97 23.33 7.16
CA PRO A 187 12.68 24.07 8.19
C PRO A 187 12.52 25.58 7.92
N LYS A 188 12.15 26.36 8.95
CA LYS A 188 11.78 27.78 8.84
C LYS A 188 12.86 28.69 8.21
N ASN A 189 14.09 28.19 8.00
CA ASN A 189 15.22 28.93 7.44
C ASN A 189 15.80 28.33 6.14
N THR A 190 15.19 27.27 5.59
CA THR A 190 15.55 26.76 4.27
C THR A 190 14.40 27.09 3.33
N ALA A 191 14.41 28.31 2.79
CA ALA A 191 13.37 28.87 1.92
C ALA A 191 13.23 28.14 0.57
N ILE A 192 13.88 26.99 0.41
CA ILE A 192 13.86 26.18 -0.78
C ILE A 192 13.63 24.75 -0.30
N ASP A 193 12.44 24.24 -0.59
CA ASP A 193 12.21 22.81 -0.70
C ASP A 193 13.33 22.29 -1.63
N LEU A 194 14.37 21.67 -1.10
CA LEU A 194 15.66 21.48 -1.80
C LEU A 194 15.50 20.77 -3.15
N ASP A 195 14.41 20.00 -3.32
CA ASP A 195 14.08 19.31 -4.57
C ASP A 195 12.88 19.94 -5.30
N GLY A 196 12.15 20.89 -4.71
CA GLY A 196 10.98 21.56 -5.30
C GLY A 196 9.83 20.63 -5.69
N THR A 197 9.88 19.36 -5.30
CA THR A 197 9.07 18.28 -5.89
C THR A 197 7.59 18.37 -5.52
N TRP A 198 7.27 18.86 -4.33
CA TRP A 198 5.88 19.05 -3.88
C TRP A 198 5.24 20.32 -4.43
N ASN A 199 6.03 21.21 -5.06
CA ASN A 199 5.55 22.48 -5.60
C ASN A 199 5.86 22.62 -7.10
N ALA A 200 6.37 21.56 -7.74
CA ALA A 200 6.68 21.55 -9.16
C ALA A 200 5.41 21.75 -10.00
N PRO A 201 5.46 22.44 -11.16
CA PRO A 201 4.31 22.58 -12.06
C PRO A 201 3.65 21.23 -12.38
N LEU A 202 2.32 21.21 -12.58
CA LEU A 202 1.56 19.97 -12.79
C LEU A 202 2.16 19.02 -13.86
N PRO A 203 2.70 19.50 -15.00
CA PRO A 203 3.34 18.62 -15.99
C PRO A 203 4.65 17.97 -15.52
N GLU A 204 5.34 18.61 -14.57
CA GLU A 204 6.64 18.16 -14.03
C GLU A 204 6.48 17.40 -12.71
N LEU A 205 5.29 17.48 -12.12
CA LEU A 205 4.98 16.92 -10.84
C LEU A 205 5.13 15.39 -10.88
N ARG A 206 5.93 14.89 -9.94
CA ARG A 206 6.05 13.45 -9.68
C ARG A 206 5.31 13.10 -8.39
N PRO A 207 4.51 12.02 -8.38
CA PRO A 207 3.91 11.52 -7.15
C PRO A 207 4.97 11.28 -6.07
N GLN A 208 4.71 11.74 -4.84
CA GLN A 208 5.60 11.60 -3.69
C GLN A 208 5.04 10.52 -2.76
N HIS A 209 4.88 9.30 -3.29
CA HIS A 209 4.42 8.16 -2.51
C HIS A 209 5.32 7.95 -1.29
N ASP A 210 4.74 7.46 -0.19
CA ASP A 210 5.45 7.16 1.06
C ASP A 210 6.24 8.33 1.68
N GLN A 211 5.90 9.57 1.31
CA GLN A 211 6.51 10.80 1.81
C GLN A 211 5.47 11.77 2.42
N GLY A 212 5.97 12.83 3.06
CA GLY A 212 5.14 13.88 3.63
C GLY A 212 4.44 13.47 4.93
N ARG A 213 3.18 13.91 5.08
CA ARG A 213 2.37 13.68 6.27
C ARG A 213 0.95 13.27 5.88
N ILE A 214 0.35 12.36 6.64
CA ILE A 214 -1.01 11.87 6.44
C ILE A 214 -1.97 12.66 7.33
N GLY A 215 -3.02 13.20 6.75
CA GLY A 215 -4.15 13.79 7.47
C GLY A 215 -5.30 12.83 7.68
N VAL A 216 -6.41 13.37 8.17
CA VAL A 216 -7.68 12.64 8.25
C VAL A 216 -8.25 12.37 6.85
N HIS A 217 -9.16 11.40 6.77
CA HIS A 217 -9.96 11.15 5.57
C HIS A 217 -10.82 12.38 5.23
N PHE A 218 -11.15 12.58 3.95
CA PHE A 218 -11.99 13.70 3.54
C PHE A 218 -13.40 13.67 4.17
N ASP A 219 -13.96 12.47 4.37
CA ASP A 219 -15.27 12.26 4.99
C ASP A 219 -15.22 12.43 6.53
N CYS A 220 -14.03 12.63 7.10
CA CYS A 220 -13.86 12.77 8.54
C CYS A 220 -14.17 14.22 8.98
N LYS A 221 -15.18 14.37 9.83
CA LYS A 221 -15.55 15.67 10.46
C LYS A 221 -14.60 16.10 11.57
N GLN A 222 -13.72 15.22 12.03
CA GLN A 222 -12.77 15.50 13.10
C GLN A 222 -11.51 16.15 12.52
N ALA A 223 -10.95 17.09 13.26
CA ALA A 223 -9.62 17.61 12.95
C ALA A 223 -8.57 16.73 13.65
N ALA A 224 -7.39 16.63 13.07
CA ALA A 224 -6.25 16.00 13.72
C ALA A 224 -4.95 16.56 13.19
N LYS A 225 -3.90 16.47 14.01
CA LYS A 225 -2.55 16.84 13.59
C LYS A 225 -2.07 15.81 12.56
N PRO A 226 -1.60 16.23 11.36
CA PRO A 226 -1.11 15.28 10.36
C PRO A 226 0.12 14.50 10.85
N GLU A 227 0.14 13.20 10.56
CA GLU A 227 1.18 12.26 10.99
C GLU A 227 2.32 12.18 9.98
N PRO A 228 3.60 12.33 10.40
CA PRO A 228 4.73 12.12 9.49
C PRO A 228 4.78 10.69 8.95
N VAL A 229 4.74 10.52 7.61
CA VAL A 229 4.77 9.19 6.97
C VAL A 229 6.03 8.44 7.35
N LYS A 230 7.18 9.12 7.36
CA LYS A 230 8.46 8.53 7.79
C LYS A 230 8.38 7.88 9.17
N ARG A 231 7.73 8.55 10.14
CA ARG A 231 7.54 7.99 11.48
C ARG A 231 6.72 6.70 11.41
N LEU A 232 5.57 6.74 10.74
CA LEU A 232 4.66 5.60 10.63
C LEU A 232 5.35 4.39 9.97
N LEU A 233 6.15 4.64 8.94
CA LEU A 233 6.93 3.62 8.24
C LEU A 233 7.95 2.91 9.14
N ASP A 234 8.55 3.66 10.08
CA ASP A 234 9.67 3.23 10.91
C ASP A 234 9.25 2.78 12.32
N ILE A 235 7.95 2.68 12.61
CA ILE A 235 7.46 2.12 13.87
C ILE A 235 7.92 0.66 13.99
N ASN A 236 8.61 0.33 15.09
CA ASN A 236 8.92 -1.04 15.44
C ASN A 236 7.66 -1.74 15.93
N LEU A 237 7.15 -2.66 15.12
CA LEU A 237 5.92 -3.41 15.39
C LEU A 237 6.11 -4.54 16.40
N GLY A 238 7.34 -4.85 16.79
CA GLY A 238 7.65 -5.79 17.86
C GLY A 238 7.64 -5.18 19.26
N ARG A 239 7.44 -3.86 19.35
CA ARG A 239 7.40 -3.09 20.61
C ARG A 239 6.04 -2.48 20.91
N ARG A 240 5.10 -2.54 19.96
CA ARG A 240 3.78 -1.90 20.05
C ARG A 240 2.73 -2.74 19.35
N LEU A 241 1.65 -3.08 20.06
CA LEU A 241 0.50 -3.78 19.48
C LEU A 241 -0.40 -2.85 18.67
N ALA A 242 -0.33 -1.54 18.94
CA ALA A 242 -1.13 -0.52 18.27
C ALA A 242 -0.25 0.62 17.72
N VAL A 243 -0.66 1.16 16.58
CA VAL A 243 -0.10 2.42 16.08
C VAL A 243 -0.93 3.53 16.68
N GLU A 244 -0.29 4.37 17.46
CA GLU A 244 -0.91 5.56 18.03
C GLU A 244 -0.51 6.81 17.23
N PRO A 245 -1.46 7.72 16.99
CA PRO A 245 -1.18 9.02 16.39
C PRO A 245 -0.45 9.92 17.41
N GLN A 246 0.41 10.79 16.92
CA GLN A 246 1.06 11.85 17.67
C GLN A 246 0.12 13.05 17.89
N GLY A 247 0.04 13.52 19.14
CA GLY A 247 -0.69 14.72 19.51
C GLY A 247 -1.95 14.42 20.30
N VAL A 248 -2.86 15.39 20.31
CA VAL A 248 -4.10 15.32 21.09
C VAL A 248 -5.05 14.32 20.45
N ASN A 249 -5.55 13.38 21.26
CA ASN A 249 -6.43 12.29 20.84
C ASN A 249 -7.74 12.28 21.64
N THR A 250 -8.25 13.47 21.96
CA THR A 250 -9.43 13.67 22.80
C THR A 250 -10.41 14.64 22.15
N GLY A 251 -11.71 14.34 22.29
CA GLY A 251 -12.79 15.19 21.77
C GLY A 251 -12.80 15.29 20.24
N SER A 252 -12.92 16.52 19.73
CA SER A 252 -12.97 16.82 18.29
C SER A 252 -11.61 16.73 17.59
N LEU A 253 -10.52 16.64 18.36
CA LEU A 253 -9.15 16.43 17.89
C LEU A 253 -8.75 14.98 18.10
N ASN A 254 -8.91 14.15 17.08
CA ASN A 254 -8.67 12.72 17.20
C ASN A 254 -7.90 12.16 16.01
N GLY A 255 -6.61 11.88 16.21
CA GLY A 255 -5.73 11.33 15.18
C GLY A 255 -5.97 9.84 14.90
N ARG A 256 -6.85 9.14 15.62
CA ARG A 256 -7.05 7.69 15.44
C ARG A 256 -7.52 7.35 14.03
N SER A 257 -8.33 8.22 13.41
CA SER A 257 -8.78 8.03 12.03
C SER A 257 -7.60 7.99 11.05
N ILE A 258 -6.56 8.81 11.27
CA ILE A 258 -5.35 8.85 10.41
C ILE A 258 -4.65 7.49 10.38
N VAL A 259 -4.51 6.84 11.53
CA VAL A 259 -3.73 5.60 11.68
C VAL A 259 -4.58 4.34 11.62
N ALA A 260 -5.91 4.46 11.60
CA ALA A 260 -6.83 3.31 11.61
C ALA A 260 -6.57 2.32 10.47
N PRO A 261 -6.38 2.72 9.20
CA PRO A 261 -6.09 1.77 8.12
C PRO A 261 -4.80 0.97 8.36
N LEU A 262 -3.78 1.62 8.90
CA LEU A 262 -2.50 0.99 9.26
C LEU A 262 -2.68 0.02 10.42
N HIS A 263 -3.44 0.42 11.44
CA HIS A 263 -3.73 -0.41 12.61
C HIS A 263 -4.47 -1.70 12.22
N VAL A 264 -5.42 -1.64 11.28
CA VAL A 264 -6.10 -2.84 10.78
C VAL A 264 -5.11 -3.80 10.12
N VAL A 265 -4.20 -3.30 9.28
CA VAL A 265 -3.20 -4.15 8.62
C VAL A 265 -2.25 -4.77 9.63
N ILE A 266 -1.73 -3.98 10.58
CA ILE A 266 -0.82 -4.47 11.62
C ILE A 266 -1.50 -5.53 12.49
N THR A 267 -2.75 -5.28 12.90
CA THR A 267 -3.50 -6.18 13.77
C THR A 267 -3.80 -7.52 13.11
N ARG A 268 -4.02 -7.55 11.79
CA ARG A 268 -4.16 -8.80 11.02
C ARG A 268 -2.88 -9.65 11.00
N ARG A 269 -1.74 -9.08 11.38
CA ARG A 269 -0.44 -9.78 11.45
C ARG A 269 -0.08 -10.22 12.86
N ILE A 270 -0.97 -10.06 13.82
CA ILE A 270 -0.76 -10.45 15.21
C ILE A 270 -1.38 -11.83 15.41
N LEU A 271 -0.54 -12.84 15.63
CA LEU A 271 -0.97 -14.18 16.05
C LEU A 271 -0.95 -14.25 17.57
N ARG A 272 -2.07 -14.63 18.18
CA ARG A 272 -2.16 -14.87 19.62
C ARG A 272 -2.01 -16.36 19.89
N ARG A 273 -1.14 -16.73 20.82
CA ARG A 273 -0.88 -18.12 21.23
C ARG A 273 -1.02 -18.25 22.74
N CYS A 274 -1.66 -19.31 23.22
CA CYS A 274 -1.53 -19.68 24.62
C CYS A 274 -0.06 -20.01 24.93
N LEU A 275 0.32 -19.95 26.21
CA LEU A 275 1.70 -20.18 26.66
C LEU A 275 2.30 -21.49 26.11
N GLU A 276 1.58 -22.60 26.23
CA GLU A 276 2.01 -23.91 25.71
C GLU A 276 2.31 -23.89 24.20
N CYS A 277 1.42 -23.29 23.40
CA CYS A 277 1.62 -23.17 21.95
C CYS A 277 2.71 -22.17 21.58
N PHE A 278 2.99 -21.19 22.45
CA PHE A 278 4.06 -20.23 22.25
C PHE A 278 5.42 -20.90 22.52
N GLU A 279 5.55 -21.63 23.63
CA GLU A 279 6.75 -22.41 23.98
C GLU A 279 7.03 -23.47 22.90
N GLY A 280 5.99 -24.19 22.45
CA GLY A 280 6.11 -25.17 21.37
C GLY A 280 6.47 -24.58 20.01
N ALA A 281 6.23 -23.28 19.78
CA ALA A 281 6.62 -22.59 18.55
C ALA A 281 8.12 -22.21 18.53
N ALA A 282 8.86 -22.43 19.62
CA ALA A 282 10.29 -22.15 19.74
C ALA A 282 10.66 -20.73 19.28
N VAL A 283 9.90 -19.73 19.72
CA VAL A 283 10.16 -18.32 19.37
C VAL A 283 11.43 -17.86 20.08
N THR A 284 12.50 -17.63 19.30
CA THR A 284 13.83 -17.30 19.85
C THR A 284 14.20 -15.82 19.77
N LYS A 285 13.42 -15.00 19.08
CA LYS A 285 13.73 -13.59 18.84
C LYS A 285 12.53 -12.69 19.05
N GLN A 286 12.80 -11.45 19.47
CA GLN A 286 11.83 -10.37 19.41
C GLN A 286 11.61 -9.97 17.94
N CYS A 287 10.38 -9.56 17.63
CA CYS A 287 10.01 -8.97 16.36
C CYS A 287 10.73 -7.62 16.15
N ASP A 288 11.23 -7.39 14.94
CA ASP A 288 11.89 -6.15 14.51
C ASP A 288 11.27 -5.59 13.22
N CYS A 289 10.06 -6.05 12.88
CA CYS A 289 9.33 -5.65 11.68
C CYS A 289 8.94 -4.17 11.74
N THR A 290 8.97 -3.51 10.59
CA THR A 290 8.43 -2.17 10.38
C THR A 290 7.57 -2.18 9.11
N LEU A 291 6.70 -1.18 8.94
CA LEU A 291 5.94 -1.04 7.69
C LEU A 291 6.89 -0.82 6.50
N ARG A 292 8.00 -0.09 6.70
CA ARG A 292 9.05 0.07 5.68
C ARG A 292 9.59 -1.27 5.19
N LYS A 293 10.05 -2.13 6.11
CA LYS A 293 10.60 -3.46 5.77
C LYS A 293 9.62 -4.30 4.96
N HIS A 294 8.32 -4.18 5.23
CA HIS A 294 7.31 -5.03 4.61
C HIS A 294 6.71 -4.51 3.31
N PHE A 295 6.65 -3.19 3.12
CA PHE A 295 5.98 -2.58 1.97
C PHE A 295 6.92 -1.78 1.05
N LEU A 296 7.98 -1.18 1.60
CA LEU A 296 8.88 -0.30 0.85
C LEU A 296 10.16 -1.02 0.44
N ASP A 297 10.79 -1.73 1.38
CA ASP A 297 12.03 -2.46 1.10
C ASP A 297 11.76 -3.69 0.23
N ARG A 298 10.53 -4.23 0.33
CA ARG A 298 10.00 -5.26 -0.58
C ARG A 298 9.36 -4.59 -1.78
N TRP A 299 9.99 -4.71 -2.94
CA TRP A 299 9.35 -4.33 -4.21
C TRP A 299 8.22 -5.31 -4.53
N LEU A 300 7.01 -5.07 -4.04
CA LEU A 300 5.87 -5.98 -4.13
C LEU A 300 4.78 -5.36 -5.02
N CYS A 301 4.32 -6.09 -6.03
CA CYS A 301 3.22 -5.60 -6.88
C CYS A 301 1.89 -5.61 -6.12
N VAL A 302 0.95 -4.72 -6.49
CA VAL A 302 -0.37 -4.63 -5.82
C VAL A 302 -1.12 -5.97 -5.88
N GLY A 303 -1.02 -6.73 -6.97
CA GLY A 303 -1.67 -8.04 -7.09
C GLY A 303 -1.12 -9.08 -6.10
N CYS A 304 0.20 -9.15 -5.92
CA CYS A 304 0.81 -9.99 -4.89
C CYS A 304 0.39 -9.58 -3.48
N TYR A 305 0.39 -8.27 -3.20
CA TYR A 305 -0.09 -7.76 -1.92
C TYR A 305 -1.55 -8.17 -1.65
N LYS A 306 -2.43 -8.09 -2.65
CA LYS A 306 -3.84 -8.49 -2.50
C LYS A 306 -4.00 -9.98 -2.21
N ARG A 307 -3.17 -10.84 -2.82
CA ARG A 307 -3.13 -12.27 -2.48
C ARG A 307 -2.64 -12.51 -1.05
N GLU A 308 -1.59 -11.82 -0.61
CA GLU A 308 -1.16 -11.87 0.81
C GLU A 308 -2.33 -11.48 1.72
N GLU A 309 -2.95 -10.33 1.45
CA GLU A 309 -4.09 -9.82 2.23
C GLU A 309 -5.25 -10.84 2.31
N ALA A 310 -5.56 -11.52 1.20
CA ALA A 310 -6.61 -12.53 1.14
C ALA A 310 -6.28 -13.75 2.02
N VAL A 311 -5.05 -14.27 1.94
CA VAL A 311 -4.58 -15.41 2.76
C VAL A 311 -4.63 -15.05 4.25
N GLU A 312 -4.23 -13.85 4.64
CA GLU A 312 -4.31 -13.43 6.05
C GLU A 312 -5.73 -13.26 6.55
N ARG A 313 -6.60 -12.72 5.69
CA ARG A 313 -8.01 -12.54 6.02
C ARG A 313 -8.68 -13.89 6.25
N ALA A 314 -8.36 -14.89 5.42
CA ALA A 314 -8.82 -16.26 5.63
C ALA A 314 -8.24 -16.89 6.91
N ALA A 315 -6.97 -16.63 7.21
CA ALA A 315 -6.30 -17.17 8.40
C ALA A 315 -6.74 -16.51 9.72
N THR A 316 -7.34 -15.33 9.67
CA THR A 316 -7.67 -14.53 10.86
C THR A 316 -9.15 -14.16 10.84
N PRO A 317 -10.04 -14.95 11.48
CA PRO A 317 -11.49 -14.70 11.53
C PRO A 317 -11.91 -13.45 12.33
N TRP A 318 -11.08 -12.41 12.37
CA TRP A 318 -11.04 -11.34 13.39
C TRP A 318 -12.28 -10.43 13.47
N LEU A 319 -13.22 -10.57 12.54
CA LEU A 319 -14.52 -9.89 12.59
C LEU A 319 -15.64 -10.78 13.15
N SER A 320 -15.36 -12.04 13.45
CA SER A 320 -16.25 -12.85 14.26
C SER A 320 -16.28 -12.23 15.66
N THR A 321 -17.46 -11.92 16.16
CA THR A 321 -17.75 -11.43 17.53
C THR A 321 -17.23 -12.37 18.64
N LYS A 322 -16.62 -13.49 18.28
CA LYS A 322 -16.06 -14.49 19.19
C LYS A 322 -14.74 -14.00 19.77
N ALA A 323 -14.49 -14.37 21.03
CA ALA A 323 -13.21 -14.16 21.69
C ALA A 323 -12.06 -14.74 20.84
N PRO A 324 -10.87 -14.09 20.84
CA PRO A 324 -9.73 -14.62 20.11
C PRO A 324 -9.39 -16.02 20.61
N SER A 325 -9.09 -16.93 19.69
CA SER A 325 -8.65 -18.29 19.99
C SER A 325 -7.20 -18.51 19.58
N CYS A 326 -6.50 -19.35 20.33
CA CYS A 326 -5.23 -19.92 19.92
C CYS A 326 -5.44 -20.89 18.74
N VAL A 327 -4.35 -21.27 18.06
CA VAL A 327 -4.37 -22.32 17.02
C VAL A 327 -4.71 -23.70 17.57
N CYS A 328 -4.44 -23.97 18.85
CA CYS A 328 -4.96 -25.16 19.53
C CYS A 328 -6.46 -25.05 19.89
N LEU A 329 -7.15 -24.03 19.37
CA LEU A 329 -8.56 -23.73 19.61
C LEU A 329 -8.92 -23.32 21.05
N LYS A 330 -7.95 -23.26 21.97
CA LYS A 330 -8.14 -22.70 23.31
C LYS A 330 -8.59 -21.25 23.21
N GLN A 331 -9.71 -20.92 23.85
CA GLN A 331 -10.17 -19.53 23.96
C GLN A 331 -9.20 -18.74 24.83
N LEU A 332 -8.83 -17.55 24.37
CA LEU A 332 -7.91 -16.68 25.08
C LEU A 332 -8.72 -15.58 25.77
N SER A 333 -8.50 -15.44 27.08
CA SER A 333 -9.08 -14.33 27.83
C SER A 333 -8.34 -13.05 27.46
N LEU A 334 -9.07 -12.06 26.95
CA LEU A 334 -8.52 -10.72 26.73
C LEU A 334 -8.38 -9.93 28.05
N ALA A 335 -8.99 -10.41 29.13
CA ALA A 335 -8.90 -9.77 30.44
C ALA A 335 -7.61 -10.13 31.19
N SER A 336 -6.91 -11.19 30.77
CA SER A 336 -5.62 -11.61 31.33
C SER A 336 -4.56 -11.62 30.23
N PRO A 337 -3.78 -10.54 30.08
CA PRO A 337 -2.65 -10.50 29.14
C PRO A 337 -1.63 -11.64 29.37
N LEU A 338 -1.59 -12.18 30.59
CA LEU A 338 -0.69 -13.28 30.98
C LEU A 338 -1.07 -14.63 30.36
N ASP A 339 -2.30 -14.80 29.89
CA ASP A 339 -2.79 -16.09 29.37
C ASP A 339 -2.30 -16.39 27.94
N PHE A 340 -1.76 -15.38 27.26
CA PHE A 340 -1.32 -15.52 25.88
C PHE A 340 -0.09 -14.67 25.58
N ARG A 341 0.61 -15.07 24.52
CA ARG A 341 1.72 -14.31 23.93
C ARG A 341 1.38 -13.96 22.49
N VAL A 342 2.02 -12.91 22.01
CA VAL A 342 1.80 -12.40 20.68
C VAL A 342 3.01 -12.67 19.81
N ILE A 343 2.77 -13.21 18.62
CA ILE A 343 3.79 -13.47 17.60
C ILE A 343 3.46 -12.66 16.35
N CYS A 344 4.47 -12.00 15.78
CA CYS A 344 4.36 -11.37 14.49
C CYS A 344 4.26 -12.42 13.38
N ASN A 345 3.18 -12.39 12.59
CA ASN A 345 2.96 -13.33 11.50
C ASN A 345 4.03 -13.23 10.40
N TRP A 346 4.70 -12.08 10.28
CA TRP A 346 5.73 -11.84 9.28
C TRP A 346 7.07 -12.49 9.63
N CYS A 347 7.72 -12.05 10.70
CA CYS A 347 9.06 -12.54 11.07
C CYS A 347 9.06 -13.71 12.05
N LYS A 348 7.87 -14.11 12.53
CA LYS A 348 7.65 -15.11 13.58
C LYS A 348 8.32 -14.78 14.93
N GLY A 349 8.74 -13.52 15.11
CA GLY A 349 9.28 -13.02 16.38
C GLY A 349 8.17 -12.61 17.36
N GLU A 350 8.50 -12.61 18.64
CA GLU A 350 7.61 -12.17 19.72
C GLU A 350 7.37 -10.66 19.67
N ILE A 351 6.13 -10.23 19.92
CA ILE A 351 5.78 -8.82 20.11
C ILE A 351 5.62 -8.58 21.61
N ILE A 352 6.44 -7.68 22.16
CA ILE A 352 6.42 -7.26 23.57
C ILE A 352 5.86 -5.85 23.59
N ASP A 353 4.77 -5.59 24.33
CA ASP A 353 4.21 -4.24 24.43
C ASP A 353 4.95 -3.48 25.54
N GLU A 354 5.77 -2.50 25.17
CA GLU A 354 6.59 -1.75 26.15
C GLU A 354 5.76 -0.88 27.09
N HIS A 355 4.49 -0.57 26.75
CA HIS A 355 3.60 0.21 27.61
C HIS A 355 3.30 -0.45 28.96
N GLU A 356 3.47 -1.77 29.08
CA GLU A 356 3.28 -2.49 30.35
C GLU A 356 4.52 -2.46 31.24
N ALA A 357 5.70 -2.11 30.70
CA ALA A 357 6.97 -2.20 31.42
C ALA A 357 7.31 -0.96 32.25
N GLU A 358 6.79 0.21 31.87
CA GLU A 358 7.09 1.49 32.56
C GLU A 358 6.29 1.68 33.86
N ASP A 359 5.21 0.92 34.07
CA ASP A 359 4.38 0.96 35.27
C ASP A 359 4.80 -0.06 36.34
N SER A 360 5.93 -0.78 36.16
CA SER A 360 6.51 -1.53 37.28
C SER A 360 6.89 -0.52 38.35
N PRO A 361 6.25 -0.52 39.53
CA PRO A 361 6.62 0.38 40.61
C PRO A 361 8.12 0.22 40.82
N ASN A 362 8.85 1.32 40.64
CA ASN A 362 10.24 1.35 41.02
C ASN A 362 10.22 1.20 42.53
N ASP A 363 10.50 0.00 43.04
CA ASP A 363 10.57 -0.34 44.47
C ASP A 363 11.76 0.35 45.17
N GLY A 364 12.17 1.51 44.66
CA GLY A 364 13.21 2.37 45.17
C GLY A 364 12.69 3.15 46.37
N GLU A 365 13.02 2.62 47.54
CA GLU A 365 13.49 3.35 48.71
C GLU A 365 12.83 4.72 48.94
N ALA A 366 11.91 4.74 49.90
CA ALA A 366 11.42 5.95 50.54
C ALA A 366 12.60 6.83 50.98
N SER A 367 12.96 7.81 50.16
CA SER A 367 13.73 8.96 50.62
C SER A 367 12.73 9.89 51.30
N ASP A 368 12.80 9.94 52.62
CA ASP A 368 12.11 10.92 53.46
C ASP A 368 12.38 12.33 52.92
N ALA A 369 11.43 12.90 52.19
CA ALA A 369 11.42 14.28 51.76
C ALA A 369 10.03 14.85 52.08
N GLU A 370 10.07 15.92 52.86
CA GLU A 370 8.95 16.52 53.59
C GLU A 370 7.79 16.96 52.68
N GLU A 371 6.59 16.79 53.23
CA GLU A 371 5.28 17.23 52.73
C GLU A 371 5.27 18.71 52.30
N GLU A 372 4.92 18.98 51.04
CA GLU A 372 4.09 20.14 50.70
C GLU A 372 2.85 19.67 49.93
N ASP A 373 1.70 19.90 50.56
CA ASP A 373 0.35 19.62 50.07
C ASP A 373 0.04 20.35 48.75
N VAL A 374 -0.16 19.59 47.68
CA VAL A 374 -1.06 20.01 46.59
C VAL A 374 -1.99 18.84 46.23
N ILE A 375 -3.18 18.87 46.82
CA ILE A 375 -4.30 18.01 46.50
C ILE A 375 -4.80 18.35 45.08
N CYS A 376 -4.65 17.40 44.15
CA CYS A 376 -5.50 17.28 42.96
C CYS A 376 -5.90 15.81 42.80
N THR A 377 -7.07 15.47 43.36
CA THR A 377 -7.71 14.17 43.18
C THR A 377 -8.26 14.07 41.75
N VAL A 378 -7.57 13.31 40.90
CA VAL A 378 -8.12 12.82 39.63
C VAL A 378 -8.61 11.39 39.87
N THR A 379 -9.94 11.19 39.78
CA THR A 379 -10.53 9.87 39.83
C THR A 379 -10.32 9.15 38.50
N SER A 380 -9.65 8.01 38.55
CA SER A 380 -9.51 7.06 37.45
C SER A 380 -10.83 6.33 37.24
N ASN A 381 -11.53 6.65 36.15
CA ASN A 381 -12.62 5.83 35.63
C ASN A 381 -12.27 5.37 34.21
N GLY A 382 -12.23 4.05 34.03
CA GLY A 382 -11.89 3.40 32.77
C GLY A 382 -12.76 3.89 31.61
N GLY A 383 -12.10 4.19 30.49
CA GLY A 383 -12.68 4.82 29.30
C GLY A 383 -13.85 4.05 28.69
N GLN A 384 -15.06 4.54 28.97
CA GLN A 384 -16.29 4.24 28.25
C GLN A 384 -16.71 5.50 27.50
N GLU A 385 -16.99 5.39 26.19
CA GLU A 385 -17.52 6.50 25.39
C GLU A 385 -19.00 6.25 25.07
N TRP A 386 -19.78 7.32 25.12
CA TRP A 386 -21.22 7.30 24.92
C TRP A 386 -21.57 7.96 23.58
N ILE A 387 -22.28 7.25 22.71
CA ILE A 387 -22.81 7.78 21.45
C ILE A 387 -24.32 7.47 21.41
N ASN A 388 -25.16 8.50 21.21
CA ASN A 388 -26.62 8.40 21.19
C ASN A 388 -27.22 7.64 22.39
N GLY A 389 -26.70 7.88 23.60
CA GLY A 389 -27.20 7.25 24.83
C GLY A 389 -26.82 5.79 25.03
N LYS A 390 -25.90 5.24 24.21
CA LYS A 390 -25.37 3.88 24.37
C LYS A 390 -23.87 3.91 24.70
N CYS A 391 -23.47 3.14 25.70
CA CYS A 391 -22.08 2.96 26.12
C CYS A 391 -21.39 1.95 25.21
N PHE A 392 -20.30 2.35 24.55
CA PHE A 392 -19.51 1.49 23.69
C PHE A 392 -18.10 1.29 24.27
N SER A 393 -17.60 0.05 24.20
CA SER A 393 -16.19 -0.21 24.47
C SER A 393 -15.33 0.28 23.29
N ARG A 394 -14.08 0.65 23.57
CA ARG A 394 -13.06 1.16 22.61
C ARG A 394 -12.89 0.28 21.35
N ARG A 395 -13.31 -0.98 21.41
CA ARG A 395 -13.24 -1.98 20.31
C ARG A 395 -14.50 -2.02 19.44
N LEU A 396 -15.67 -1.71 20.00
CA LEU A 396 -16.93 -1.63 19.26
C LEU A 396 -17.01 -0.38 18.37
N LEU A 397 -16.31 0.71 18.72
CA LEU A 397 -16.27 1.94 17.91
C LEU A 397 -15.61 1.70 16.54
N LEU A 398 -14.53 0.91 16.50
CA LEU A 398 -13.82 0.58 15.26
C LEU A 398 -14.60 -0.41 14.39
N ALA A 399 -15.33 -1.35 15.01
CA ALA A 399 -16.27 -2.21 14.29
C ALA A 399 -17.46 -1.43 13.76
N TRP A 400 -17.98 -0.46 14.53
CA TRP A 400 -19.07 0.42 14.11
C TRP A 400 -18.72 1.21 12.84
N HIS A 401 -17.54 1.84 12.78
CA HIS A 401 -17.10 2.54 11.56
C HIS A 401 -16.93 1.62 10.34
N ALA A 402 -16.51 0.37 10.53
CA ALA A 402 -16.44 -0.62 9.44
C ALA A 402 -17.84 -1.05 8.97
N THR A 403 -18.78 -1.26 9.90
CA THR A 403 -20.16 -1.65 9.58
C THR A 403 -21.02 -0.50 9.08
N GLU A 404 -20.75 0.76 9.46
CA GLU A 404 -21.48 1.92 8.95
C GLU A 404 -21.14 2.16 7.47
N GLY A 405 -19.87 1.94 7.09
CA GLY A 405 -19.48 1.89 5.68
C GLY A 405 -20.08 0.73 4.88
N GLU A 406 -20.55 -0.34 5.54
CA GLU A 406 -21.32 -1.44 4.91
C GLU A 406 -22.84 -1.15 4.91
N ARG A 407 -23.38 -0.48 5.93
CA ARG A 407 -24.79 -0.06 6.01
C ARG A 407 -25.14 1.04 5.04
N GLN A 408 -24.25 2.03 4.87
CA GLN A 408 -24.44 3.11 3.92
C GLN A 408 -24.50 2.57 2.48
N ARG A 409 -23.69 1.54 2.18
CA ARG A 409 -23.76 0.75 0.92
C ARG A 409 -25.06 -0.03 0.75
N ALA A 410 -25.68 -0.50 1.83
CA ALA A 410 -26.95 -1.23 1.78
C ALA A 410 -28.18 -0.30 1.70
N GLN A 411 -28.07 0.95 2.18
CA GLN A 411 -29.15 1.95 2.09
C GLN A 411 -29.16 2.69 0.75
N GLU A 412 -27.98 2.96 0.15
CA GLU A 412 -27.88 3.58 -1.19
C GLU A 412 -28.35 2.64 -2.33
N GLY A 413 -28.51 1.34 -2.07
CA GLY A 413 -29.02 0.37 -3.05
C GLY A 413 -30.55 0.23 -3.11
N HIS A 414 -31.32 1.09 -2.42
CA HIS A 414 -32.77 0.89 -2.28
C HIS A 414 -33.65 2.13 -2.55
N GLU A 415 -33.07 3.26 -2.93
CA GLU A 415 -33.80 4.47 -3.31
C GLU A 415 -33.31 4.95 -4.67
N ASP A 416 -33.85 4.38 -5.76
CA ASP A 416 -34.04 5.08 -7.04
C ASP A 416 -34.78 4.17 -8.04
N LEU A 417 -36.11 4.14 -7.94
CA LEU A 417 -37.01 3.76 -9.03
C LEU A 417 -38.32 4.53 -8.88
N ARG A 418 -38.37 5.77 -9.41
CA ARG A 418 -39.58 6.41 -9.94
C ARG A 418 -39.19 7.41 -11.05
N ASP A 419 -39.48 6.97 -12.27
CA ASP A 419 -40.06 7.69 -13.41
C ASP A 419 -39.89 9.23 -13.46
N ASP A 420 -39.21 9.72 -14.51
CA ASP A 420 -39.87 10.51 -15.56
C ASP A 420 -38.97 10.64 -16.81
N ASP A 421 -39.64 10.65 -17.96
CA ASP A 421 -39.18 10.52 -19.35
C ASP A 421 -38.32 11.68 -19.89
N GLU A 422 -37.40 11.37 -20.82
CA GLU A 422 -37.37 11.85 -22.23
C GLU A 422 -35.94 11.84 -22.83
N VAL A 423 -35.70 10.87 -23.70
CA VAL A 423 -35.02 10.93 -25.02
C VAL A 423 -33.76 11.80 -25.16
N LEU A 424 -32.62 11.15 -25.45
CA LEU A 424 -31.86 11.32 -26.71
C LEU A 424 -30.89 10.12 -26.89
N ASP A 425 -31.08 9.41 -28.00
CA ASP A 425 -30.31 8.27 -28.47
C ASP A 425 -28.84 8.66 -28.75
N ASP A 426 -27.91 7.95 -28.12
CA ASP A 426 -26.60 7.59 -28.71
C ASP A 426 -26.17 6.26 -28.07
N GLU A 427 -26.35 5.18 -28.85
CA GLU A 427 -26.03 3.79 -28.49
C GLU A 427 -24.50 3.61 -28.38
N ASP A 428 -23.99 3.47 -27.15
CA ASP A 428 -22.78 2.71 -26.86
C ASP A 428 -23.11 1.77 -25.68
N ASP A 429 -23.56 0.56 -26.01
CA ASP A 429 -23.88 -0.53 -25.08
C ASP A 429 -22.66 -0.92 -24.22
N TYR A 430 -22.54 -0.31 -23.05
CA TYR A 430 -21.81 -0.86 -21.92
C TYR A 430 -22.81 -1.53 -20.98
N GLU A 431 -23.06 -2.83 -21.20
CA GLU A 431 -23.77 -3.65 -20.23
C GLU A 431 -23.01 -3.63 -18.90
N ALA A 432 -23.59 -2.97 -17.89
CA ALA A 432 -23.14 -3.05 -16.51
C ALA A 432 -23.48 -4.46 -16.00
N VAL A 433 -22.51 -5.37 -16.09
CA VAL A 433 -22.60 -6.69 -15.47
C VAL A 433 -22.46 -6.51 -13.94
N ASP A 434 -23.40 -7.07 -13.18
CA ASP A 434 -23.37 -7.16 -11.71
C ASP A 434 -22.16 -8.01 -11.26
N ASP A 435 -20.99 -7.37 -11.18
CA ASP A 435 -19.65 -7.99 -11.18
C ASP A 435 -19.11 -8.40 -9.79
N GLU A 436 -19.91 -8.38 -8.71
CA GLU A 436 -19.40 -8.79 -7.38
C GLU A 436 -19.48 -10.30 -7.12
N LYS A 437 -20.27 -11.07 -7.89
CA LYS A 437 -20.29 -12.53 -7.76
C LYS A 437 -19.19 -13.24 -8.56
N ASP A 438 -18.78 -12.68 -9.70
CA ASP A 438 -17.72 -13.27 -10.55
C ASP A 438 -16.29 -12.88 -10.14
N TYR A 439 -16.14 -11.94 -9.19
CA TYR A 439 -14.82 -11.50 -8.70
C TYR A 439 -14.05 -12.59 -7.95
N PHE A 440 -14.73 -13.63 -7.43
CA PHE A 440 -14.09 -14.75 -6.73
C PHE A 440 -13.85 -15.98 -7.61
N ASP A 441 -14.64 -16.20 -8.67
CA ASP A 441 -14.49 -17.37 -9.55
C ASP A 441 -13.31 -17.24 -10.54
N LEU A 442 -12.81 -16.02 -10.79
CA LEU A 442 -11.63 -15.78 -11.64
C LEU A 442 -10.27 -15.98 -10.94
N LEU A 443 -10.25 -16.32 -9.64
CA LEU A 443 -9.01 -16.66 -8.92
C LEU A 443 -8.83 -18.15 -8.65
N ASP A 444 -9.86 -18.98 -8.91
CA ASP A 444 -9.80 -20.44 -8.76
C ASP A 444 -9.53 -21.18 -10.09
N TYR A 445 -9.48 -20.48 -11.22
CA TYR A 445 -9.07 -21.03 -12.52
C TYR A 445 -7.58 -20.73 -12.78
N GLU A 446 -6.70 -21.57 -12.24
CA GLU A 446 -5.29 -21.84 -12.62
C GLU A 446 -4.43 -22.21 -11.39
N VAL A 447 -4.87 -23.24 -10.64
CA VAL A 447 -3.95 -24.11 -9.88
C VAL A 447 -4.44 -25.56 -10.00
N GLU A 448 -4.21 -26.15 -11.17
CA GLU A 448 -3.91 -27.58 -11.33
C GLU A 448 -2.64 -27.73 -12.17
#